data_AF-A0A2W7QTT5-F1
#
_entry.id   AF-A0A2W7QTT5-F1
#
_cell.length_a   1.000
_cell.length_b   1.000
_cell.length_c   1.000
_cell.angle_alpha   90.00
_cell.angle_beta   90.00
_cell.angle_gamma   90.00
#
_symmetry.space_group_name_H-M   'P 1'
#
loop_
_entity.id
_entity.type
_entity.pdbx_description
1 polymer ?
#
loop_
_entity_poly.entity_id
_entity_poly.type
_entity_poly.pdbx_seq_one_letter_code
_entity_poly.pdbx_strand_id
1 'polypeptide(L)'
;MKEHKQIKDWGLGLTGPTIIAGPCSAETPEQIEQICIEMKENNVIPSMFRAGIWKPRTRPGSFEGIGEEGLKWMEIVRHHLNIPITVEVGNAAHAEIALRNNVDVVWVGARTTVNPFAVQEIADALKGTDIPVMVKNPMNPDLDLWIGALERFHAVGLTKLAAIHRGFSDSYDKRFRNKPNWSMPMHLKRVWTGMEVINDPSHIVGKRDGILEISQKAMNFGLDGLMIETHHDPDKAWSDAKQQVTPARLKEILDAIDFKKPIESEQPSERLNDLRRAVDHMDDQLLDILQERFAVIDQIGAHKREHHLSVFQSDRWKDVMESRTQKGTSKNLSEKFMKELLYCIHEESVKRQEKQLREADPVKK
;
A
#
# COMPACT_ATOMS: atom_id res chain seq x y z
N MET A 1 -16.86 4.13 12.07
CA MET A 1 -17.01 5.13 10.98
C MET A 1 -18.27 4.74 10.21
N LYS A 2 -19.27 5.64 10.13
CA LYS A 2 -20.48 5.37 9.34
C LYS A 2 -20.07 5.15 7.89
N GLU A 3 -20.69 4.16 7.24
CA GLU A 3 -20.51 3.75 5.85
C GLU A 3 -20.16 4.95 4.96
N HIS A 4 -18.87 5.11 4.70
CA HIS A 4 -18.38 6.09 3.75
C HIS A 4 -18.84 5.63 2.38
N LYS A 5 -19.92 6.23 1.88
CA LYS A 5 -20.46 5.91 0.56
C LYS A 5 -19.59 6.61 -0.48
N GLN A 6 -18.45 6.02 -0.78
CA GLN A 6 -17.59 6.46 -1.88
C GLN A 6 -18.35 6.36 -3.19
N ILE A 7 -18.39 7.46 -3.94
CA ILE A 7 -18.83 7.42 -5.33
C ILE A 7 -17.66 6.84 -6.11
N LYS A 8 -17.77 5.62 -6.62
CA LYS A 8 -16.65 4.89 -7.25
C LYS A 8 -15.98 5.63 -8.42
N ASP A 9 -16.71 6.51 -9.09
CA ASP A 9 -16.18 7.28 -10.21
C ASP A 9 -15.76 8.70 -9.83
N TRP A 10 -15.91 9.08 -8.56
CA TRP A 10 -15.71 10.43 -8.02
C TRP A 10 -16.48 11.54 -8.78
N GLY A 11 -17.53 11.17 -9.52
CA GLY A 11 -18.24 12.08 -10.44
C GLY A 11 -17.47 12.42 -11.73
N LEU A 12 -16.40 11.67 -12.03
CA LEU A 12 -15.53 11.85 -13.20
C LEU A 12 -15.83 10.81 -14.31
N GLY A 13 -16.84 9.95 -14.14
CA GLY A 13 -17.19 8.93 -15.14
C GLY A 13 -16.15 7.83 -15.31
N LEU A 14 -15.30 7.59 -14.31
CA LEU A 14 -14.33 6.50 -14.29
C LEU A 14 -15.05 5.14 -14.32
N THR A 15 -14.52 4.22 -15.12
CA THR A 15 -15.05 2.86 -15.25
C THR A 15 -13.94 1.84 -15.09
N GLY A 16 -14.17 0.80 -14.29
CA GLY A 16 -13.19 -0.26 -14.04
C GLY A 16 -12.07 0.20 -13.11
N PRO A 17 -10.91 -0.50 -13.12
CA PRO A 17 -9.76 -0.13 -12.31
C PRO A 17 -9.21 1.25 -12.71
N THR A 18 -8.94 2.10 -11.73
CA THR A 18 -8.44 3.46 -11.96
C THR A 18 -6.98 3.45 -12.38
N ILE A 19 -6.70 3.78 -13.64
CA ILE A 19 -5.33 3.87 -14.17
C ILE A 19 -4.92 5.35 -14.21
N ILE A 20 -3.86 5.68 -13.49
CA ILE A 20 -3.28 7.02 -13.45
C ILE A 20 -1.89 6.94 -14.06
N ALA A 21 -1.66 7.67 -15.15
CA ALA A 21 -0.37 7.67 -15.82
C ALA A 21 0.05 9.08 -16.25
N GLY A 22 1.34 9.27 -16.42
CA GLY A 22 1.94 10.57 -16.74
C GLY A 22 3.26 10.77 -15.98
N PRO A 23 3.99 11.84 -16.26
CA PRO A 23 5.38 11.93 -15.85
C PRO A 23 5.54 12.22 -14.35
N CYS A 24 6.72 11.89 -13.83
CA CYS A 24 7.09 12.18 -12.45
C CYS A 24 7.03 13.69 -12.16
N SER A 25 7.46 14.50 -13.11
CA SER A 25 7.34 15.97 -13.07
C SER A 25 6.91 16.48 -14.44
N ALA A 26 6.20 17.62 -14.45
CA ALA A 26 6.07 18.39 -15.68
C ALA A 26 7.42 19.06 -15.96
N GLU A 27 8.00 18.82 -17.13
CA GLU A 27 9.35 19.28 -17.48
C GLU A 27 9.28 20.40 -18.52
N THR A 28 8.59 20.15 -19.63
CA THR A 28 8.27 21.16 -20.67
C THR A 28 6.89 20.90 -21.27
N PRO A 29 6.26 21.87 -21.96
CA PRO A 29 5.02 21.65 -22.70
C PRO A 29 5.15 20.53 -23.75
N GLU A 30 6.26 20.51 -24.49
CA GLU A 30 6.53 19.53 -25.54
C GLU A 30 6.65 18.12 -24.97
N GLN A 31 7.23 17.99 -23.76
CA GLN A 31 7.30 16.72 -23.05
C GLN A 31 5.89 16.17 -22.73
N ILE A 32 4.97 17.03 -22.28
CA ILE A 32 3.58 16.64 -22.00
C ILE A 32 2.86 16.26 -23.30
N GLU A 33 3.00 17.09 -24.33
CA GLU A 33 2.38 16.86 -25.65
C GLU A 33 2.83 15.53 -26.25
N GLN A 34 4.13 15.26 -26.25
CA GLN A 34 4.71 14.03 -26.80
C GLN A 34 4.20 12.78 -26.06
N ILE A 35 4.11 12.83 -24.73
CA ILE A 35 3.52 11.73 -23.95
C ILE A 35 2.06 11.50 -24.36
N CYS A 36 1.27 12.56 -24.54
CA CYS A 36 -0.13 12.45 -24.93
C CYS A 36 -0.30 11.88 -26.35
N ILE A 37 0.54 12.30 -27.30
CA ILE A 37 0.56 11.77 -28.67
C ILE A 37 0.87 10.27 -28.64
N GLU A 38 1.96 9.87 -27.98
CA GLU A 38 2.37 8.47 -27.89
C GLU A 38 1.33 7.61 -27.17
N MET A 39 0.64 8.12 -26.14
CA MET A 39 -0.48 7.42 -25.49
C MET A 39 -1.61 7.12 -26.48
N LYS A 40 -1.96 8.06 -27.36
CA LYS A 40 -2.96 7.82 -28.43
C LYS A 40 -2.47 6.81 -29.44
N GLU A 41 -1.24 6.96 -29.93
CA GLU A 41 -0.66 6.09 -30.96
C GLU A 41 -0.57 4.63 -30.48
N ASN A 42 -0.26 4.42 -29.20
CA ASN A 42 -0.21 3.10 -28.59
C ASN A 42 -1.57 2.60 -28.08
N ASN A 43 -2.65 3.37 -28.29
CA ASN A 43 -4.01 3.08 -27.80
C ASN A 43 -4.04 2.77 -26.29
N VAL A 44 -3.41 3.64 -25.50
CA VAL A 44 -3.29 3.52 -24.04
C VAL A 44 -3.66 4.84 -23.37
N ILE A 45 -4.97 5.05 -23.19
CA ILE A 45 -5.49 6.24 -22.52
C ILE A 45 -5.74 5.89 -21.05
N PRO A 46 -5.01 6.50 -20.08
CA PRO A 46 -5.27 6.27 -18.66
C PRO A 46 -6.59 6.93 -18.24
N SER A 47 -7.15 6.51 -17.12
CA SER A 47 -8.32 7.14 -16.51
C SER A 47 -8.05 8.59 -16.09
N MET A 48 -6.82 8.90 -15.69
CA MET A 48 -6.37 10.24 -15.34
C MET A 48 -4.91 10.48 -15.72
N PHE A 49 -4.58 11.71 -16.08
CA PHE A 49 -3.21 12.12 -16.33
C PHE A 49 -2.57 12.73 -15.08
N ARG A 50 -1.40 12.24 -14.66
CA ARG A 50 -0.68 12.80 -13.50
C ARG A 50 0.55 13.60 -13.89
N ALA A 51 0.82 14.70 -13.18
CA ALA A 51 2.10 15.40 -13.28
C ALA A 51 2.52 16.02 -11.94
N GLY A 52 3.82 15.92 -11.61
CA GLY A 52 4.38 16.62 -10.45
C GLY A 52 4.69 18.07 -10.82
N ILE A 53 3.91 19.01 -10.30
CA ILE A 53 4.08 20.45 -10.54
C ILE A 53 5.08 21.07 -9.55
N TRP A 54 4.99 20.64 -8.30
CA TRP A 54 5.91 20.99 -7.22
C TRP A 54 6.61 19.73 -6.72
N LYS A 55 7.93 19.78 -6.53
CA LYS A 55 8.74 18.62 -6.13
C LYS A 55 9.40 18.83 -4.77
N PRO A 56 9.01 18.09 -3.73
CA PRO A 56 9.70 18.13 -2.45
C PRO A 56 11.06 17.41 -2.57
N ARG A 57 12.14 18.15 -2.83
CA ARG A 57 13.48 17.58 -3.00
C ARG A 57 14.19 17.45 -1.65
N THR A 58 14.85 16.31 -1.45
CA THR A 58 15.65 16.06 -0.23
C THR A 58 16.88 16.96 -0.16
N ARG A 59 17.46 17.33 -1.30
CA ARG A 59 18.64 18.19 -1.38
C ARG A 59 18.27 19.45 -2.17
N PRO A 60 18.62 20.66 -1.66
CA PRO A 60 18.49 21.91 -2.41
C PRO A 60 19.24 21.88 -3.74
N GLY A 61 18.81 22.68 -4.71
CA GLY A 61 19.48 22.85 -6.01
C GLY A 61 19.23 21.73 -7.02
N SER A 62 18.38 20.76 -6.69
CA SER A 62 17.82 19.84 -7.68
C SER A 62 16.53 20.43 -8.27
N PHE A 63 16.09 19.99 -9.46
CA PHE A 63 14.82 20.45 -10.06
C PHE A 63 13.64 20.38 -9.07
N GLU A 64 13.06 21.54 -8.76
CA GLU A 64 12.02 21.74 -7.72
C GLU A 64 10.60 21.70 -8.30
N GLY A 65 10.48 21.48 -9.61
CA GLY A 65 9.23 21.62 -10.35
C GLY A 65 9.09 23.01 -10.98
N ILE A 66 8.21 23.10 -11.96
CA ILE A 66 7.94 24.35 -12.71
C ILE A 66 7.08 25.32 -11.90
N GLY A 67 6.37 24.82 -10.89
CA GLY A 67 5.39 25.59 -10.14
C GLY A 67 4.14 25.88 -10.99
N GLU A 68 3.40 26.93 -10.63
CA GLU A 68 2.07 27.23 -11.22
C GLU A 68 2.06 27.27 -12.75
N GLU A 69 3.14 27.69 -13.41
CA GLU A 69 3.21 27.72 -14.87
C GLU A 69 3.01 26.34 -15.52
N GLY A 70 3.44 25.28 -14.84
CA GLY A 70 3.27 23.90 -15.32
C GLY A 70 1.81 23.45 -15.34
N LEU A 71 0.92 24.08 -14.57
CA LEU A 71 -0.52 23.75 -14.59
C LEU A 71 -1.17 24.18 -15.90
N LYS A 72 -0.72 25.28 -16.50
CA LYS A 72 -1.23 25.75 -17.80
C LYS A 72 -0.97 24.75 -18.91
N TRP A 73 0.12 23.98 -18.80
CA TRP A 73 0.46 22.94 -19.78
C TRP A 73 -0.48 21.74 -19.70
N MET A 74 -1.22 21.57 -18.60
CA MET A 74 -2.16 20.47 -18.47
C MET A 74 -3.36 20.63 -19.43
N GLU A 75 -3.62 21.81 -19.97
CA GLU A 75 -4.60 21.99 -21.05
C GLU A 75 -4.26 21.18 -22.31
N ILE A 76 -2.97 20.90 -22.55
CA ILE A 76 -2.52 19.99 -23.62
C ILE A 76 -3.13 18.59 -23.40
N VAL A 77 -3.16 18.12 -22.15
CA VAL A 77 -3.75 16.82 -21.80
C VAL A 77 -5.24 16.83 -22.10
N ARG A 78 -5.97 17.90 -21.72
CA ARG A 78 -7.41 18.01 -22.00
C ARG A 78 -7.67 17.99 -23.49
N HIS A 79 -6.90 18.76 -24.26
CA HIS A 79 -7.01 18.84 -25.72
C HIS A 79 -6.73 17.50 -26.41
N HIS A 80 -5.66 16.80 -26.02
CA HIS A 80 -5.29 15.54 -26.64
C HIS A 80 -6.18 14.42 -26.09
N LEU A 81 -6.12 14.11 -24.81
CA LEU A 81 -6.67 12.89 -24.26
C LEU A 81 -8.12 13.02 -23.79
N ASN A 82 -8.60 14.23 -23.50
CA ASN A 82 -9.93 14.49 -22.94
C ASN A 82 -10.20 13.65 -21.66
N ILE A 83 -9.22 13.62 -20.76
CA ILE A 83 -9.28 12.93 -19.47
C ILE A 83 -8.99 13.90 -18.31
N PRO A 84 -9.41 13.57 -17.07
CA PRO A 84 -9.10 14.38 -15.91
C PRO A 84 -7.60 14.42 -15.61
N ILE A 85 -7.15 15.53 -15.03
CA ILE A 85 -5.78 15.77 -14.59
C ILE A 85 -5.70 15.66 -13.07
N THR A 86 -4.60 15.11 -12.59
CA THR A 86 -4.26 15.07 -11.18
C THR A 86 -2.86 15.58 -10.88
N VAL A 87 -2.68 16.30 -9.76
CA VAL A 87 -1.37 16.87 -9.34
C VAL A 87 -1.12 16.69 -7.83
N GLU A 88 0.17 16.69 -7.45
CA GLU A 88 0.57 16.69 -6.03
C GLU A 88 0.36 18.06 -5.40
N VAL A 89 -0.23 18.11 -4.20
CA VAL A 89 -0.26 19.31 -3.35
C VAL A 89 0.52 19.04 -2.07
N GLY A 90 1.37 20.00 -1.70
CA GLY A 90 2.30 19.87 -0.57
C GLY A 90 1.98 20.78 0.62
N ASN A 91 1.19 21.82 0.40
CA ASN A 91 0.78 22.83 1.38
C ASN A 91 -0.53 23.49 0.91
N ALA A 92 -1.11 24.36 1.75
CA ALA A 92 -2.34 25.09 1.45
C ALA A 92 -2.27 25.90 0.15
N ALA A 93 -1.18 26.64 -0.09
CA ALA A 93 -1.02 27.46 -1.29
C ALA A 93 -1.06 26.63 -2.59
N HIS A 94 -0.43 25.44 -2.60
CA HIS A 94 -0.50 24.53 -3.76
C HIS A 94 -1.94 24.07 -4.02
N ALA A 95 -2.70 23.79 -2.96
CA ALA A 95 -4.10 23.38 -3.07
C ALA A 95 -4.98 24.51 -3.64
N GLU A 96 -4.82 25.74 -3.14
CA GLU A 96 -5.53 26.91 -3.66
C GLU A 96 -5.18 27.21 -5.13
N ILE A 97 -3.91 27.07 -5.51
CA ILE A 97 -3.46 27.25 -6.90
C ILE A 97 -4.05 26.16 -7.80
N ALA A 98 -4.06 24.90 -7.35
CA ALA A 98 -4.64 23.78 -8.10
C ALA A 98 -6.14 24.01 -8.36
N LEU A 99 -6.90 24.46 -7.36
CA LEU A 99 -8.31 24.81 -7.50
C LEU A 99 -8.52 25.94 -8.52
N ARG A 100 -7.73 27.03 -8.43
CA ARG A 100 -7.82 28.17 -9.36
C ARG A 100 -7.52 27.81 -10.82
N ASN A 101 -6.74 26.75 -11.04
CA ASN A 101 -6.37 26.25 -12.37
C ASN A 101 -7.21 25.04 -12.80
N ASN A 102 -8.37 24.80 -12.18
CA ASN A 102 -9.32 23.74 -12.55
C ASN A 102 -8.67 22.34 -12.60
N VAL A 103 -7.80 22.00 -11.64
CA VAL A 103 -7.33 20.62 -11.48
C VAL A 103 -8.50 19.73 -11.03
N ASP A 104 -8.66 18.57 -11.64
CA ASP A 104 -9.81 17.70 -11.36
C ASP A 104 -9.64 16.90 -10.07
N VAL A 105 -8.42 16.46 -9.75
CA VAL A 105 -8.11 15.65 -8.56
C VAL A 105 -6.75 16.06 -7.97
N VAL A 106 -6.63 16.14 -6.65
CA VAL A 106 -5.33 16.38 -6.01
C VAL A 106 -4.85 15.14 -5.24
N TRP A 107 -3.54 14.97 -5.11
CA TRP A 107 -2.99 14.01 -4.16
C TRP A 107 -2.02 14.63 -3.15
N VAL A 108 -2.02 14.09 -1.95
CA VAL A 108 -1.05 14.41 -0.90
C VAL A 108 0.10 13.41 -0.96
N GLY A 109 1.33 13.92 -1.10
CA GLY A 109 2.55 13.11 -1.18
C GLY A 109 2.93 12.46 0.16
N ALA A 110 3.65 11.33 0.09
CA ALA A 110 4.03 10.54 1.28
C ALA A 110 4.83 11.32 2.34
N ARG A 111 5.59 12.35 1.92
CA ARG A 111 6.34 13.24 2.84
C ARG A 111 5.46 14.31 3.49
N THR A 112 4.33 14.64 2.88
CA THR A 112 3.36 15.57 3.47
C THR A 112 2.44 14.81 4.42
N THR A 113 2.05 13.57 4.09
CA THR A 113 1.23 12.71 4.95
C THR A 113 1.79 12.53 6.37
N VAL A 114 3.13 12.55 6.53
CA VAL A 114 3.74 12.41 7.87
C VAL A 114 3.63 13.66 8.75
N ASN A 115 3.11 14.77 8.22
CA ASN A 115 2.94 16.03 8.95
C ASN A 115 1.45 16.37 9.08
N PRO A 116 0.81 16.06 10.23
CA PRO A 116 -0.59 16.34 10.45
C PRO A 116 -0.98 17.81 10.33
N PHE A 117 -0.08 18.76 10.62
CA PHE A 117 -0.35 20.18 10.45
C PHE A 117 -0.44 20.55 8.97
N ALA A 118 0.51 20.09 8.15
CA ALA A 118 0.46 20.34 6.71
C ALA A 118 -0.77 19.70 6.05
N VAL A 119 -1.14 18.48 6.47
CA VAL A 119 -2.37 17.84 5.98
C VAL A 119 -3.61 18.64 6.40
N GLN A 120 -3.66 19.16 7.64
CA GLN A 120 -4.76 19.99 8.10
C GLN A 120 -4.87 21.29 7.29
N GLU A 121 -3.75 21.98 7.06
CA GLU A 121 -3.70 23.20 6.24
C GLU A 121 -4.22 22.97 4.82
N ILE A 122 -3.84 21.85 4.20
CA ILE A 122 -4.36 21.46 2.87
C ILE A 122 -5.87 21.18 2.95
N ALA A 123 -6.32 20.45 3.97
CA ALA A 123 -7.75 20.15 4.14
C ALA A 123 -8.58 21.44 4.30
N ASP A 124 -8.12 22.37 5.12
CA ASP A 124 -8.80 23.65 5.33
C ASP A 124 -8.84 24.50 4.05
N ALA A 125 -7.78 24.49 3.24
CA ALA A 125 -7.74 25.17 1.95
C ALA A 125 -8.72 24.59 0.91
N LEU A 126 -9.02 23.28 1.00
CA LEU A 126 -9.98 22.59 0.12
C LEU A 126 -11.42 22.59 0.67
N LYS A 127 -11.64 23.16 1.86
CA LYS A 127 -12.95 23.17 2.51
C LYS A 127 -14.00 23.86 1.65
N GLY A 128 -15.18 23.25 1.54
CA GLY A 128 -16.31 23.77 0.76
C GLY A 128 -16.20 23.49 -0.75
N THR A 129 -15.19 22.74 -1.18
CA THR A 129 -15.09 22.21 -2.54
C THR A 129 -15.63 20.77 -2.62
N ASP A 130 -15.73 20.23 -3.83
CA ASP A 130 -16.09 18.83 -4.10
C ASP A 130 -14.97 18.09 -4.87
N ILE A 131 -13.73 18.57 -4.72
CA ILE A 131 -12.56 17.99 -5.39
C ILE A 131 -12.21 16.64 -4.75
N PRO A 132 -11.97 15.58 -5.54
CA PRO A 132 -11.44 14.33 -5.03
C PRO A 132 -10.02 14.49 -4.51
N VAL A 133 -9.72 13.85 -3.38
CA VAL A 133 -8.42 13.90 -2.73
C VAL A 133 -7.89 12.48 -2.53
N MET A 134 -6.69 12.23 -3.07
CA MET A 134 -5.96 10.99 -2.84
C MET A 134 -4.84 11.20 -1.82
N VAL A 135 -4.62 10.27 -0.89
CA VAL A 135 -3.57 10.39 0.13
C VAL A 135 -2.59 9.23 0.04
N LYS A 136 -1.32 9.52 -0.29
CA LYS A 136 -0.26 8.50 -0.23
C LYS A 136 -0.01 8.06 1.20
N ASN A 137 0.26 6.76 1.41
CA ASN A 137 0.66 6.26 2.73
C ASN A 137 1.91 7.01 3.25
N PRO A 138 2.05 7.16 4.59
CA PRO A 138 3.23 7.75 5.18
C PRO A 138 4.50 6.98 4.80
N MET A 139 5.65 7.66 4.84
CA MET A 139 6.95 7.06 4.51
C MET A 139 7.30 5.86 5.39
N ASN A 140 6.88 5.90 6.65
CA ASN A 140 7.04 4.82 7.62
C ASN A 140 5.72 4.07 7.82
N PRO A 141 5.73 2.77 8.16
CA PRO A 141 4.52 1.99 8.33
C PRO A 141 3.75 2.42 9.59
N ASP A 142 2.80 3.33 9.40
CA ASP A 142 1.91 3.86 10.44
C ASP A 142 0.50 3.97 9.86
N LEU A 143 -0.40 3.07 10.31
CA LEU A 143 -1.77 3.01 9.81
C LEU A 143 -2.60 4.17 10.33
N ASP A 144 -2.46 4.49 11.62
CA ASP A 144 -3.25 5.52 12.29
C ASP A 144 -2.94 6.89 11.70
N LEU A 145 -1.68 7.15 11.36
CA LEU A 145 -1.29 8.37 10.65
C LEU A 145 -1.89 8.46 9.25
N TRP A 146 -1.99 7.33 8.52
CA TRP A 146 -2.62 7.31 7.20
C TRP A 146 -4.13 7.54 7.28
N ILE A 147 -4.80 6.87 8.21
CA ILE A 147 -6.24 7.05 8.49
C ILE A 147 -6.51 8.47 8.93
N GLY A 148 -5.75 9.00 9.89
CA GLY A 148 -5.91 10.35 10.40
C GLY A 148 -5.71 11.41 9.33
N ALA A 149 -4.85 11.18 8.33
CA ALA A 149 -4.72 12.08 7.19
C ALA A 149 -6.00 12.11 6.33
N LEU A 150 -6.61 10.96 6.05
CA LEU A 150 -7.87 10.85 5.33
C LEU A 150 -9.05 11.45 6.14
N GLU A 151 -9.09 11.20 7.45
CA GLU A 151 -10.12 11.72 8.35
C GLU A 151 -10.12 13.25 8.42
N ARG A 152 -8.97 13.92 8.27
CA ARG A 152 -8.90 15.39 8.21
C ARG A 152 -9.63 15.95 7.02
N PHE A 153 -9.45 15.37 5.83
CA PHE A 153 -10.21 15.76 4.64
C PHE A 153 -11.69 15.44 4.81
N HIS A 154 -12.02 14.30 5.42
CA HIS A 154 -13.40 13.96 5.71
C HIS A 154 -14.08 14.95 6.67
N ALA A 155 -13.37 15.37 7.72
CA ALA A 155 -13.88 16.28 8.75
C ALA A 155 -14.20 17.68 8.21
N VAL A 156 -13.53 18.13 7.15
CA VAL A 156 -13.83 19.40 6.46
C VAL A 156 -14.93 19.26 5.39
N GLY A 157 -15.51 18.07 5.23
CA GLY A 157 -16.65 17.80 4.36
C GLY A 157 -16.34 17.13 3.03
N LEU A 158 -15.07 16.78 2.75
CA LEU A 158 -14.71 16.09 1.51
C LEU A 158 -15.04 14.60 1.60
N THR A 159 -15.75 14.09 0.61
CA THR A 159 -16.26 12.70 0.62
C THR A 159 -15.69 11.84 -0.50
N LYS A 160 -15.06 12.44 -1.51
CA LYS A 160 -14.38 11.73 -2.59
C LYS A 160 -12.92 11.52 -2.22
N LEU A 161 -12.67 10.50 -1.41
CA LEU A 161 -11.34 10.22 -0.87
C LEU A 161 -10.81 8.91 -1.44
N ALA A 162 -9.50 8.82 -1.66
CA ALA A 162 -8.85 7.54 -1.94
C ALA A 162 -7.47 7.47 -1.30
N ALA A 163 -6.98 6.27 -1.07
CA ALA A 163 -5.64 6.03 -0.56
C ALA A 163 -4.70 5.66 -1.71
N ILE A 164 -3.43 6.07 -1.64
CA ILE A 164 -2.40 5.61 -2.57
C ILE A 164 -1.35 4.81 -1.81
N HIS A 165 -1.26 3.53 -2.10
CA HIS A 165 -0.24 2.65 -1.56
C HIS A 165 1.04 2.71 -2.41
N ARG A 166 2.13 3.23 -1.85
CA ARG A 166 3.43 3.45 -2.51
C ARG A 166 4.59 2.75 -1.80
N GLY A 167 4.29 1.85 -0.87
CA GLY A 167 5.26 1.17 0.00
C GLY A 167 5.87 2.07 1.06
N PHE A 168 6.75 1.50 1.88
CA PHE A 168 7.39 2.14 3.03
C PHE A 168 8.91 2.11 2.93
N SER A 169 9.56 3.11 3.52
CA SER A 169 11.02 3.17 3.58
C SER A 169 11.57 2.01 4.41
N ASP A 170 12.56 1.29 3.87
CA ASP A 170 13.27 0.21 4.55
C ASP A 170 14.77 0.40 4.32
N SER A 171 15.55 0.52 5.40
CA SER A 171 16.99 0.77 5.32
C SER A 171 17.77 -0.47 4.87
N TYR A 172 17.21 -1.66 5.06
CA TYR A 172 17.90 -2.95 4.94
C TYR A 172 17.54 -3.68 3.64
N ASP A 173 16.25 -3.67 3.26
CA ASP A 173 15.80 -4.35 2.04
C ASP A 173 16.06 -3.51 0.79
N LYS A 174 17.09 -3.88 0.01
CA LYS A 174 17.46 -3.18 -1.23
C LYS A 174 16.73 -3.69 -2.48
N ARG A 175 15.84 -4.69 -2.36
CA ARG A 175 15.08 -5.21 -3.51
C ARG A 175 14.06 -4.21 -4.03
N PHE A 176 13.55 -3.36 -3.13
CA PHE A 176 12.57 -2.32 -3.42
C PHE A 176 13.14 -0.96 -3.04
N ARG A 177 12.71 0.11 -3.73
CA ARG A 177 12.93 1.48 -3.26
C ARG A 177 12.10 1.74 -2.00
N ASN A 178 10.88 1.23 -1.97
CA ASN A 178 9.98 1.25 -0.81
C ASN A 178 9.30 -0.11 -0.71
N LYS A 179 9.49 -0.80 0.42
CA LYS A 179 8.94 -2.13 0.65
C LYS A 179 7.41 -2.07 0.68
N PRO A 180 6.68 -2.90 -0.09
CA PRO A 180 5.24 -2.78 -0.19
C PRO A 180 4.53 -2.90 1.16
N ASN A 181 4.79 -3.96 1.95
CA ASN A 181 4.03 -4.25 3.17
C ASN A 181 2.50 -4.29 2.90
N TRP A 182 2.08 -5.24 2.06
CA TRP A 182 0.70 -5.40 1.56
C TRP A 182 -0.37 -5.53 2.64
N SER A 183 -0.03 -5.94 3.86
CA SER A 183 -0.99 -5.99 4.97
C SER A 183 -1.53 -4.60 5.32
N MET A 184 -0.78 -3.53 5.05
CA MET A 184 -1.18 -2.17 5.40
C MET A 184 -2.39 -1.65 4.59
N PRO A 185 -2.37 -1.63 3.24
CA PRO A 185 -3.55 -1.25 2.47
C PRO A 185 -4.75 -2.18 2.74
N MET A 186 -4.51 -3.48 2.98
CA MET A 186 -5.58 -4.42 3.36
C MET A 186 -6.23 -4.06 4.69
N HIS A 187 -5.43 -3.70 5.69
CA HIS A 187 -5.94 -3.27 6.98
C HIS A 187 -6.73 -1.96 6.84
N LEU A 188 -6.25 -0.99 6.04
CA LEU A 188 -6.99 0.23 5.74
C LEU A 188 -8.38 -0.06 5.16
N LYS A 189 -8.49 -0.90 4.12
CA LYS A 189 -9.79 -1.28 3.53
C LYS A 189 -10.70 -2.01 4.53
N ARG A 190 -10.12 -2.76 5.47
CA ARG A 190 -10.88 -3.45 6.53
C ARG A 190 -11.48 -2.48 7.55
N VAL A 191 -10.72 -1.50 8.02
CA VAL A 191 -11.20 -0.54 9.04
C VAL A 191 -12.06 0.55 8.42
N TRP A 192 -11.77 0.93 7.18
CA TRP A 192 -12.54 1.88 6.39
C TRP A 192 -13.15 1.17 5.19
N THR A 193 -14.29 0.51 5.44
CA THR A 193 -15.04 -0.21 4.41
C THR A 193 -15.39 0.70 3.24
N GLY A 194 -15.15 0.23 2.03
CA GLY A 194 -15.40 0.97 0.79
C GLY A 194 -14.28 1.93 0.39
N MET A 195 -13.19 2.05 1.15
CA MET A 195 -12.03 2.86 0.76
C MET A 195 -11.34 2.30 -0.48
N GLU A 196 -11.28 3.10 -1.54
CA GLU A 196 -10.46 2.85 -2.71
C GLU A 196 -8.98 3.03 -2.40
N VAL A 197 -8.18 2.07 -2.85
CA VAL A 197 -6.73 2.07 -2.66
C VAL A 197 -6.06 1.82 -4.01
N ILE A 198 -5.35 2.83 -4.49
CA ILE A 198 -4.57 2.80 -5.73
C ILE A 198 -3.14 2.41 -5.39
N ASN A 199 -2.53 1.51 -6.17
CA ASN A 199 -1.14 1.12 -5.97
C ASN A 199 -0.19 1.93 -6.87
N ASP A 200 0.91 2.42 -6.31
CA ASP A 200 1.98 3.14 -7.00
C ASP A 200 3.21 2.22 -7.14
N PRO A 201 3.26 1.34 -8.16
CA PRO A 201 4.35 0.41 -8.36
C PRO A 201 5.68 1.11 -8.69
N SER A 202 5.63 2.26 -9.37
CA SER A 202 6.83 3.03 -9.77
C SER A 202 7.64 3.45 -8.55
N HIS A 203 6.98 3.96 -7.50
CA HIS A 203 7.67 4.35 -6.27
C HIS A 203 7.99 3.18 -5.34
N ILE A 204 7.23 2.08 -5.39
CA ILE A 204 7.56 0.84 -4.66
C ILE A 204 8.86 0.26 -5.18
N VAL A 205 8.93 0.00 -6.49
CA VAL A 205 10.06 -0.69 -7.11
C VAL A 205 11.23 0.25 -7.29
N GLY A 206 10.98 1.49 -7.77
CA GLY A 206 12.01 2.48 -8.05
C GLY A 206 12.89 2.17 -9.27
N LYS A 207 12.45 1.24 -10.12
CA LYS A 207 13.01 0.95 -11.43
C LYS A 207 11.92 0.38 -12.34
N ARG A 208 12.11 0.44 -13.66
CA ARG A 208 11.17 -0.09 -14.67
C ARG A 208 10.93 -1.59 -14.50
N ASP A 209 12.01 -2.33 -14.26
CA ASP A 209 11.97 -3.79 -14.05
C ASP A 209 11.27 -4.13 -12.73
N GLY A 210 10.11 -4.77 -12.82
CA GLY A 210 9.29 -5.18 -11.67
C GLY A 210 8.00 -4.38 -11.52
N ILE A 211 7.78 -3.32 -12.30
CA ILE A 211 6.49 -2.58 -12.28
C ILE A 211 5.33 -3.53 -12.59
N LEU A 212 5.43 -4.35 -13.63
CA LEU A 212 4.41 -5.35 -13.97
C LEU A 212 4.12 -6.32 -12.82
N GLU A 213 5.17 -6.88 -12.20
CA GLU A 213 5.02 -7.83 -11.10
C GLU A 213 4.28 -7.20 -9.90
N ILE A 214 4.67 -5.99 -9.52
CA ILE A 214 4.03 -5.27 -8.41
C ILE A 214 2.62 -4.83 -8.76
N SER A 215 2.36 -4.41 -9.99
CA SER A 215 1.01 -4.10 -10.48
C SER A 215 0.10 -5.32 -10.43
N GLN A 216 0.53 -6.47 -10.94
CA GLN A 216 -0.26 -7.71 -10.88
C GLN A 216 -0.51 -8.12 -9.43
N LYS A 217 0.50 -7.98 -8.56
CA LYS A 217 0.35 -8.28 -7.13
C LYS A 217 -0.69 -7.38 -6.48
N ALA A 218 -0.68 -6.08 -6.76
CA ALA A 218 -1.70 -5.15 -6.28
C ALA A 218 -3.12 -5.57 -6.70
N MET A 219 -3.32 -5.95 -7.96
CA MET A 219 -4.62 -6.42 -8.44
C MET A 219 -5.04 -7.73 -7.77
N ASN A 220 -4.10 -8.66 -7.52
CA ASN A 220 -4.36 -9.90 -6.79
C ASN A 220 -4.77 -9.66 -5.33
N PHE A 221 -4.29 -8.57 -4.72
CA PHE A 221 -4.71 -8.13 -3.38
C PHE A 221 -6.04 -7.35 -3.40
N GLY A 222 -6.66 -7.15 -4.57
CA GLY A 222 -7.93 -6.43 -4.68
C GLY A 222 -7.81 -4.91 -4.46
N LEU A 223 -6.67 -4.33 -4.85
CA LEU A 223 -6.51 -2.88 -4.94
C LEU A 223 -7.20 -2.35 -6.21
N ASP A 224 -7.68 -1.11 -6.15
CA ASP A 224 -8.70 -0.59 -7.06
C ASP A 224 -8.12 0.13 -8.29
N GLY A 225 -6.79 0.28 -8.35
CA GLY A 225 -6.14 0.99 -9.44
C GLY A 225 -4.62 0.99 -9.38
N LEU A 226 -4.01 1.63 -10.37
CA LEU A 226 -2.57 1.74 -10.54
C LEU A 226 -2.17 3.18 -10.86
N MET A 227 -1.11 3.69 -10.23
CA MET A 227 -0.45 4.95 -10.57
C MET A 227 0.96 4.68 -11.10
N ILE A 228 1.16 4.76 -12.41
CA ILE A 228 2.42 4.39 -13.09
C ILE A 228 3.04 5.62 -13.74
N GLU A 229 4.28 5.93 -13.36
CA GLU A 229 5.00 7.05 -13.96
C GLU A 229 5.37 6.75 -15.42
N THR A 230 5.00 7.66 -16.32
CA THR A 230 5.12 7.47 -17.77
C THR A 230 5.76 8.70 -18.42
N HIS A 231 6.77 8.49 -19.25
CA HIS A 231 7.57 9.54 -19.89
C HIS A 231 7.92 9.16 -21.32
N HIS A 232 7.99 10.12 -22.26
CA HIS A 232 8.33 9.83 -23.66
C HIS A 232 9.80 9.38 -23.81
N ASP A 233 10.73 10.05 -23.12
CA ASP A 233 12.16 9.66 -23.05
C ASP A 233 12.62 9.46 -21.58
N PRO A 234 12.30 8.32 -20.94
CA PRO A 234 12.55 8.11 -19.52
C PRO A 234 14.01 8.27 -19.07
N ASP A 235 14.99 8.00 -19.93
CA ASP A 235 16.41 8.09 -19.58
C ASP A 235 16.90 9.54 -19.46
N LYS A 236 16.21 10.49 -20.10
CA LYS A 236 16.50 11.93 -20.02
C LYS A 236 15.59 12.71 -19.07
N ALA A 237 14.65 12.04 -18.40
CA ALA A 237 13.73 12.71 -17.48
C ALA A 237 14.48 13.41 -16.33
N TRP A 238 14.02 14.60 -15.96
CA TRP A 238 14.64 15.46 -14.94
C TRP A 238 14.42 14.96 -13.51
N SER A 239 13.51 14.01 -13.34
CA SER A 239 13.22 13.38 -12.06
C SER A 239 12.90 11.91 -12.25
N ASP A 240 13.36 11.07 -11.32
CA ASP A 240 12.88 9.69 -11.19
C ASP A 240 12.98 8.88 -12.51
N ALA A 241 13.99 9.19 -13.33
CA ALA A 241 14.25 8.60 -14.64
C ALA A 241 14.20 7.06 -14.65
N LYS A 242 14.74 6.42 -13.61
CA LYS A 242 14.93 4.96 -13.53
C LYS A 242 13.63 4.16 -13.54
N GLN A 243 12.50 4.74 -13.15
CA GLN A 243 11.22 4.04 -12.95
C GLN A 243 10.09 4.51 -13.87
N GLN A 244 10.28 5.59 -14.62
CA GLN A 244 9.29 5.99 -15.60
C GLN A 244 9.36 5.03 -16.79
N VAL A 245 8.21 4.63 -17.33
CA VAL A 245 8.09 3.80 -18.54
C VAL A 245 7.65 4.63 -19.73
N THR A 246 7.88 4.16 -20.95
CA THR A 246 7.28 4.79 -22.14
C THR A 246 5.78 4.46 -22.23
N PRO A 247 4.97 5.25 -22.97
CA PRO A 247 3.57 4.90 -23.24
C PRO A 247 3.41 3.51 -23.88
N ALA A 248 4.28 3.12 -24.81
CA ALA A 248 4.29 1.76 -25.36
C ALA A 248 4.48 0.70 -24.26
N ARG A 249 5.46 0.90 -23.37
CA ARG A 249 5.69 -0.03 -22.26
C ARG A 249 4.54 -0.03 -21.24
N LEU A 250 3.88 1.11 -21.03
CA LEU A 250 2.66 1.18 -20.21
C LEU A 250 1.57 0.27 -20.81
N LYS A 251 1.34 0.33 -22.13
CA LYS A 251 0.37 -0.54 -22.81
C LYS A 251 0.67 -2.02 -22.59
N GLU A 252 1.92 -2.43 -22.79
CA GLU A 252 2.36 -3.81 -22.55
C GLU A 252 2.11 -4.26 -21.10
N ILE A 253 2.37 -3.39 -20.13
CA ILE A 253 2.12 -3.68 -18.71
C ILE A 253 0.63 -3.88 -18.46
N LEU A 254 -0.22 -2.96 -18.94
CA LEU A 254 -1.65 -3.02 -18.71
C LEU A 254 -2.31 -4.22 -19.41
N ASP A 255 -1.87 -4.56 -20.63
CA ASP A 255 -2.36 -5.75 -21.35
C ASP A 255 -1.99 -7.06 -20.67
N ALA A 256 -0.84 -7.10 -19.99
CA ALA A 256 -0.36 -8.29 -19.30
C ALA A 256 -1.01 -8.49 -17.92
N ILE A 257 -1.71 -7.48 -17.38
CA ILE A 257 -2.35 -7.56 -16.07
C ILE A 257 -3.70 -8.27 -16.18
N ASP A 258 -3.86 -9.31 -15.37
CA ASP A 258 -5.14 -9.95 -15.13
C ASP A 258 -5.92 -9.13 -14.08
N PHE A 259 -6.76 -8.21 -14.55
CA PHE A 259 -7.64 -7.41 -13.71
C PHE A 259 -8.77 -8.28 -13.15
N LYS A 260 -8.64 -8.63 -11.88
CA LYS A 260 -9.64 -9.43 -11.16
C LYS A 260 -10.91 -8.62 -10.91
N LYS A 261 -12.08 -9.25 -11.08
CA LYS A 261 -13.35 -8.69 -10.60
C LYS A 261 -13.42 -8.78 -9.07
N PRO A 262 -13.98 -7.77 -8.38
CA PRO A 262 -14.23 -7.87 -6.95
C PRO A 262 -15.16 -9.05 -6.64
N ILE A 263 -14.79 -9.88 -5.65
CA ILE A 263 -15.61 -11.02 -5.20
C ILE A 263 -17.01 -10.57 -4.76
N GLU A 264 -17.15 -9.33 -4.28
CA GLU A 264 -18.45 -8.75 -3.88
C GLU A 264 -19.49 -8.71 -5.00
N SER A 265 -19.08 -8.84 -6.27
CA SER A 265 -19.98 -8.85 -7.43
C SER A 265 -20.52 -10.23 -7.82
N GLU A 266 -20.01 -11.32 -7.22
CA GLU A 266 -20.46 -12.68 -7.48
C GLU A 266 -20.73 -13.40 -6.16
N GLN A 267 -21.91 -14.01 -5.99
CA GLN A 267 -22.09 -14.91 -4.85
C GLN A 267 -20.99 -15.98 -4.91
N PRO A 268 -20.22 -16.19 -3.82
CA PRO A 268 -19.17 -17.19 -3.81
C PRO A 268 -19.73 -18.53 -4.28
N SER A 269 -19.13 -19.14 -5.30
CA SER A 269 -19.59 -20.45 -5.79
C SER A 269 -19.69 -21.45 -4.64
N GLU A 270 -20.65 -22.36 -4.69
CA GLU A 270 -20.81 -23.41 -3.66
C GLU A 270 -19.49 -24.14 -3.39
N ARG A 271 -18.74 -24.43 -4.46
CA ARG A 271 -17.40 -25.02 -4.38
C ARG A 271 -16.42 -24.18 -3.55
N LEU A 272 -16.41 -22.86 -3.68
CA LEU A 272 -15.54 -21.99 -2.87
C LEU A 272 -15.97 -22.02 -1.39
N ASN A 273 -17.27 -22.06 -1.12
CA ASN A 273 -17.78 -22.19 0.24
C ASN A 273 -17.45 -23.56 0.85
N ASP A 274 -17.47 -24.64 0.07
CA ASP A 274 -17.04 -25.98 0.51
C ASP A 274 -15.55 -26.00 0.86
N LEU A 275 -14.71 -25.40 0.01
CA LEU A 275 -13.28 -25.28 0.28
C LEU A 275 -12.99 -24.44 1.53
N ARG A 276 -13.73 -23.33 1.73
CA ARG A 276 -13.61 -22.53 2.95
C ARG A 276 -14.00 -23.32 4.19
N ARG A 277 -15.14 -24.03 4.17
CA ARG A 277 -15.56 -24.90 5.27
C ARG A 277 -14.54 -26.00 5.58
N ALA A 278 -13.89 -26.56 4.54
CA ALA A 278 -12.82 -27.53 4.74
C ALA A 278 -11.59 -26.90 5.43
N VAL A 279 -11.21 -25.67 5.06
CA VAL A 279 -10.15 -24.91 5.74
C VAL A 279 -10.55 -24.61 7.18
N ASP A 280 -11.75 -24.10 7.43
CA ASP A 280 -12.24 -23.79 8.78
C ASP A 280 -12.18 -25.04 9.68
N HIS A 281 -12.58 -26.21 9.17
CA HIS A 281 -12.47 -27.48 9.91
C HIS A 281 -11.03 -27.87 10.24
N MET A 282 -10.08 -27.65 9.32
CA MET A 282 -8.66 -27.91 9.56
C MET A 282 -8.06 -26.90 10.55
N ASP A 283 -8.50 -25.65 10.52
CA ASP A 283 -8.07 -24.61 11.46
C ASP A 283 -8.56 -24.91 12.88
N ASP A 284 -9.80 -25.40 13.04
CA ASP A 284 -10.31 -25.89 14.32
C ASP A 284 -9.44 -27.04 14.87
N GLN A 285 -9.09 -28.01 14.02
CA GLN A 285 -8.18 -29.11 14.41
C GLN A 285 -6.79 -28.62 14.81
N LEU A 286 -6.26 -27.59 14.14
CA LEU A 286 -4.98 -26.98 14.51
C LEU A 286 -5.05 -26.32 15.89
N LEU A 287 -6.17 -25.66 16.22
CA LEU A 287 -6.39 -25.06 17.53
C LEU A 287 -6.48 -26.12 18.64
N ASP A 288 -7.20 -27.22 18.40
CA ASP A 288 -7.27 -28.35 19.35
C ASP A 288 -5.87 -28.95 19.61
N ILE A 289 -5.09 -29.19 18.56
CA ILE A 289 -3.71 -29.68 18.68
C ILE A 289 -2.82 -28.70 19.45
N LEU A 290 -2.97 -27.40 19.22
CA LEU A 290 -2.22 -26.38 19.96
C LEU A 290 -2.63 -26.37 21.44
N GLN A 291 -3.91 -26.50 21.75
CA GLN A 291 -4.41 -26.62 23.13
C GLN A 291 -3.80 -27.84 23.83
N GLU A 292 -3.87 -29.02 23.22
CA GLU A 292 -3.28 -30.25 23.76
C GLU A 292 -1.77 -30.10 23.96
N ARG A 293 -1.07 -29.53 22.97
CA ARG A 293 0.36 -29.25 23.06
C ARG A 293 0.67 -28.34 24.24
N PHE A 294 -0.08 -27.25 24.43
CA PHE A 294 0.16 -26.32 25.53
C PHE A 294 -0.20 -26.90 26.90
N ALA A 295 -1.17 -27.82 26.98
CA ALA A 295 -1.43 -28.58 28.21
C ALA A 295 -0.22 -29.45 28.61
N VAL A 296 0.49 -30.05 27.64
CA VAL A 296 1.76 -30.75 27.90
C VAL A 296 2.87 -29.78 28.32
N ILE A 297 2.94 -28.58 27.73
CA ILE A 297 3.89 -27.54 28.18
C ILE A 297 3.62 -27.14 29.63
N ASP A 298 2.37 -27.02 30.04
CA ASP A 298 2.00 -26.70 31.41
C ASP A 298 2.44 -27.80 32.40
N GLN A 299 2.34 -29.08 32.00
CA GLN A 299 2.87 -30.19 32.78
C GLN A 299 4.41 -30.13 32.89
N ILE A 300 5.09 -29.78 31.80
CA ILE A 300 6.55 -29.57 31.81
C ILE A 300 6.92 -28.41 32.74
N GLY A 301 6.16 -27.31 32.72
CA GLY A 301 6.33 -26.18 33.63
C GLY A 301 6.18 -26.58 35.09
N ALA A 302 5.13 -27.33 35.43
CA ALA A 302 4.90 -27.85 36.78
C ALA A 302 6.06 -28.76 37.24
N HIS A 303 6.53 -29.67 36.38
CA HIS A 303 7.66 -30.54 36.70
C HIS A 303 8.95 -29.76 36.94
N LYS A 304 9.28 -28.80 36.05
CA LYS A 304 10.46 -27.94 36.22
C LYS A 304 10.39 -27.11 37.50
N ARG A 305 9.19 -26.61 37.85
CA ARG A 305 8.95 -25.88 39.10
C ARG A 305 9.25 -26.74 40.32
N GLU A 306 8.71 -27.96 40.37
CA GLU A 306 8.94 -28.91 41.48
C GLU A 306 10.43 -29.25 41.68
N HIS A 307 11.21 -29.21 40.60
CA HIS A 307 12.63 -29.59 40.59
C HIS A 307 13.59 -28.39 40.50
N HIS A 308 13.09 -27.15 40.63
CA HIS A 308 13.86 -25.91 40.52
C HIS A 308 14.73 -25.80 39.23
N LEU A 309 14.20 -26.28 38.09
CA LEU A 309 14.88 -26.27 36.80
C LEU A 309 14.59 -25.01 35.98
N SER A 310 15.53 -24.62 35.12
CA SER A 310 15.35 -23.47 34.21
C SER A 310 14.30 -23.74 33.12
N VAL A 311 13.53 -22.69 32.77
CA VAL A 311 12.53 -22.75 31.69
C VAL A 311 13.21 -22.89 30.34
N PHE A 312 14.24 -22.09 30.09
CA PHE A 312 14.90 -22.02 28.80
C PHE A 312 16.03 -23.06 28.66
N GLN A 313 16.00 -23.80 27.56
CA GLN A 313 17.01 -24.79 27.18
C GLN A 313 17.41 -24.54 25.71
N SER A 314 18.57 -23.92 25.50
CA SER A 314 19.04 -23.47 24.18
C SER A 314 19.19 -24.60 23.17
N ASP A 315 19.72 -25.74 23.60
CA ASP A 315 20.07 -26.84 22.70
C ASP A 315 18.82 -27.53 22.15
N ARG A 316 17.85 -27.80 23.03
CA ARG A 316 16.54 -28.34 22.64
C ARG A 316 15.80 -27.41 21.68
N TRP A 317 15.90 -26.09 21.88
CA TRP A 317 15.28 -25.12 20.99
C TRP A 317 15.90 -25.17 19.59
N LYS A 318 17.23 -25.22 19.51
CA LYS A 318 17.96 -25.35 18.25
C LYS A 318 17.55 -26.63 17.50
N ASP A 319 17.52 -27.77 18.18
CA ASP A 319 17.15 -29.06 17.59
C ASP A 319 15.70 -29.07 17.06
N VAL A 320 14.77 -28.48 17.83
CA VAL A 320 13.37 -28.36 17.40
C VAL A 320 13.26 -27.45 16.18
N MET A 321 13.93 -26.29 16.19
CA MET A 321 13.92 -25.36 15.08
C MET A 321 14.45 -26.00 13.80
N GLU A 322 15.61 -26.63 13.84
CA GLU A 322 16.21 -27.26 12.66
C GLU A 322 15.34 -28.43 12.16
N SER A 323 15.01 -29.39 13.04
CA SER A 323 14.29 -30.60 12.65
C SER A 323 12.85 -30.33 12.17
N ARG A 324 12.15 -29.36 12.78
CA ARG A 324 10.76 -29.04 12.39
C ARG A 324 10.71 -28.14 11.18
N THR A 325 11.67 -27.24 11.00
CA THR A 325 11.79 -26.46 9.77
C THR A 325 12.02 -27.39 8.58
N GLN A 326 12.94 -28.37 8.68
CA GLN A 326 13.19 -29.33 7.61
C GLN A 326 11.95 -30.18 7.26
N LYS A 327 11.21 -30.66 8.27
CA LYS A 327 9.95 -31.38 8.07
C LYS A 327 8.84 -30.52 7.46
N GLY A 328 8.80 -29.23 7.78
CA GLY A 328 7.87 -28.28 7.16
C GLY A 328 8.20 -28.07 5.69
N THR A 329 9.48 -27.88 5.37
CA THR A 329 9.95 -27.73 3.99
C THR A 329 9.64 -28.95 3.13
N SER A 330 9.75 -30.18 3.66
CA SER A 330 9.36 -31.40 2.91
C SER A 330 7.85 -31.53 2.69
N LYS A 331 7.04 -30.72 3.38
CA LYS A 331 5.58 -30.61 3.21
C LYS A 331 5.17 -29.37 2.40
N ASN A 332 6.10 -28.79 1.63
CA ASN A 332 5.90 -27.59 0.82
C ASN A 332 5.59 -26.31 1.61
N LEU A 333 5.99 -26.24 2.89
CA LEU A 333 5.93 -25.00 3.66
C LEU A 333 7.25 -24.23 3.51
N SER A 334 7.18 -22.91 3.34
CA SER A 334 8.40 -22.11 3.19
C SER A 334 9.23 -22.11 4.49
N GLU A 335 10.56 -22.13 4.36
CA GLU A 335 11.47 -22.10 5.51
C GLU A 335 11.23 -20.89 6.40
N LYS A 336 11.00 -19.72 5.79
CA LYS A 336 10.70 -18.47 6.50
C LYS A 336 9.44 -18.61 7.37
N PHE A 337 8.35 -19.07 6.77
CA PHE A 337 7.09 -19.29 7.49
C PHE A 337 7.27 -20.25 8.66
N MET A 338 7.97 -21.37 8.45
CA MET A 338 8.21 -22.35 9.50
C MET A 338 8.98 -21.75 10.68
N LYS A 339 10.02 -20.96 10.42
CA LYS A 339 10.80 -20.30 11.48
C LYS A 339 9.94 -19.32 12.28
N GLU A 340 9.14 -18.50 11.61
CA GLU A 340 8.25 -17.53 12.26
C GLU A 340 7.17 -18.23 13.10
N LEU A 341 6.51 -19.25 12.54
CA LEU A 341 5.49 -20.05 13.25
C LEU A 341 6.05 -20.73 14.50
N LEU A 342 7.18 -21.43 14.35
CA LEU A 342 7.81 -22.15 15.47
C LEU A 342 8.25 -21.19 16.57
N TYR A 343 8.77 -20.01 16.20
CA TYR A 343 9.14 -18.97 17.15
C TYR A 343 7.93 -18.49 17.96
N CYS A 344 6.81 -18.15 17.32
CA CYS A 344 5.58 -17.74 18.02
C CYS A 344 5.08 -18.83 18.98
N ILE A 345 5.06 -20.08 18.55
CA ILE A 345 4.66 -21.22 19.39
C ILE A 345 5.60 -21.41 20.59
N HIS A 346 6.90 -21.20 20.39
CA HIS A 346 7.91 -21.31 21.45
C HIS A 346 7.80 -20.18 22.47
N GLU A 347 7.67 -18.93 22.01
CA GLU A 347 7.50 -17.78 22.91
C GLU A 347 6.27 -17.96 23.80
N GLU A 348 5.14 -18.41 23.24
CA GLU A 348 3.96 -18.72 24.04
C GLU A 348 4.24 -19.84 25.07
N SER A 349 5.00 -20.87 24.67
CA SER A 349 5.39 -21.96 25.58
C SER A 349 6.25 -21.46 26.75
N VAL A 350 7.15 -20.50 26.51
CA VAL A 350 8.00 -19.89 27.54
C VAL A 350 7.17 -19.01 28.47
N LYS A 351 6.31 -18.14 27.92
CA LYS A 351 5.42 -17.26 28.71
C LYS A 351 4.55 -18.05 29.69
N ARG A 352 3.97 -19.17 29.26
CA ARG A 352 3.15 -20.05 30.11
C ARG A 352 3.95 -20.66 31.27
N GLN A 353 5.14 -21.19 30.98
CA GLN A 353 6.03 -21.74 32.03
C GLN A 353 6.50 -20.66 33.01
N GLU A 354 6.86 -19.47 32.52
CA GLU A 354 7.24 -18.34 33.39
C GLU A 354 6.08 -17.89 34.29
N LYS A 355 4.86 -17.82 33.77
CA LYS A 355 3.67 -17.47 34.55
C LYS A 355 3.47 -18.43 35.74
N GLN A 356 3.60 -19.74 35.50
CA GLN A 356 3.47 -20.76 36.56
C GLN A 356 4.59 -20.68 37.63
N LEU A 357 5.78 -20.23 37.25
CA LEU A 357 6.87 -19.99 38.21
C LEU A 357 6.59 -18.76 39.08
N ARG A 358 6.02 -17.69 38.50
CA ARG A 358 5.70 -16.44 39.23
C ARG A 358 4.51 -16.58 40.18
N GLU A 359 3.50 -17.39 39.84
CA GLU A 359 2.32 -17.61 40.68
C GLU A 359 2.63 -18.37 42.00
N ALA A 360 3.85 -18.90 42.15
CA ALA A 360 4.31 -19.58 43.37
C ALA A 360 5.01 -18.66 44.40
N ASP A 361 5.17 -17.36 44.11
CA ASP A 361 5.76 -16.38 45.04
C ASP A 361 4.74 -15.46 45.76
N PRO A 362 3.59 -15.93 46.31
CA PRO A 362 2.96 -15.23 47.42
C PRO A 362 3.66 -15.67 48.72
N VAL A 363 4.49 -14.78 49.28
CA VAL A 363 5.09 -14.80 50.63
C VAL A 363 6.44 -15.53 50.78
N LYS A 364 7.52 -14.78 50.59
CA LYS A 364 8.58 -14.67 51.60
C LYS A 364 8.69 -13.21 52.03
N LYS A 365 7.91 -12.85 53.06
CA LYS A 365 8.15 -11.69 53.92
C LYS A 365 8.85 -12.15 55.17
#